data_AF-A0A919XVF4-F1
#
_entry.id   AF-A0A919XVF4-F1
#
_cell.length_a   1.000
_cell.length_b   1.000
_cell.length_c   1.000
_cell.angle_alpha   90.00
_cell.angle_beta   90.00
_cell.angle_gamma   90.00
#
_symmetry.space_group_name_H-M   'P 1'
#
loop_
_entity.id
_entity.type
_entity.pdbx_description
1 polymer ?
#
loop_
_entity_poly.entity_id
_entity_poly.type
_entity_poly.pdbx_seq_one_letter_code
_entity_poly.pdbx_strand_id
1 'polypeptide(L)' 'MKPLQISPETAIKLAAELKVPIEHLMHMPQHILLQKLADLAKKESAAPSPEKPDSSS' A
#
# COMPACT_ATOMS: atom_id res chain seq x y z
N MET A 1 11.98 20.99 0.27
CA MET A 1 11.11 19.81 0.38
C MET A 1 11.57 18.99 1.57
N LYS A 2 10.71 18.78 2.57
CA LYS A 2 11.04 17.96 3.76
C LYS A 2 11.32 16.52 3.27
N PRO A 3 12.44 15.86 3.61
CA PRO A 3 12.65 14.47 3.22
C PRO A 3 11.52 13.61 3.77
N LEU A 4 11.03 12.66 2.96
CA LEU A 4 9.98 11.74 3.35
C LEU A 4 10.39 11.04 4.66
N GLN A 5 9.70 11.35 5.75
CA GLN A 5 9.95 10.76 7.07
C GLN A 5 9.30 9.38 7.18
N ILE A 6 9.60 8.49 6.23
CA ILE A 6 9.14 7.11 6.27
C ILE A 6 10.25 6.25 6.87
N SER A 7 9.92 5.57 7.96
CA SER A 7 10.82 4.58 8.55
C SER A 7 11.04 3.42 7.56
N PRO A 8 12.20 2.75 7.59
CA PRO A 8 12.51 1.65 6.68
C PRO A 8 11.47 0.52 6.78
N GLU A 9 10.95 0.25 7.97
CA GLU A 9 9.86 -0.70 8.20
C GLU A 9 8.57 -0.35 7.44
N THR A 10 8.21 0.94 7.40
CA THR A 10 7.02 1.43 6.72
C THR A 10 7.22 1.38 5.21
N ALA A 11 8.42 1.71 4.75
CA ALA A 11 8.80 1.62 3.34
C ALA A 11 8.72 0.17 2.83
N ILE A 12 9.22 -0.82 3.59
CA ILE A 12 9.14 -2.24 3.21
C ILE A 12 7.68 -2.70 3.09
N LYS A 13 6.83 -2.35 4.07
CA LYS A 13 5.40 -2.68 4.04
C LYS A 13 4.69 -2.04 2.85
N LEU A 14 4.89 -0.74 2.63
CA LEU A 14 4.33 -0.02 1.48
C LEU A 14 4.80 -0.58 0.14
N ALA A 15 6.07 -0.94 0.02
CA ALA A 15 6.62 -1.56 -1.19
C ALA A 15 5.92 -2.89 -1.51
N ALA A 16 5.72 -3.74 -0.50
CA ALA A 16 5.02 -5.01 -0.64
C ALA A 16 3.54 -4.84 -1.02
N GLU A 17 2.83 -3.96 -0.31
CA GLU A 17 1.41 -3.67 -0.54
C GLU A 17 1.15 -3.09 -1.92
N LEU A 18 2.00 -2.15 -2.34
CA LEU A 18 1.94 -1.51 -3.65
C LEU A 18 2.55 -2.38 -4.77
N LYS A 19 3.11 -3.56 -4.42
CA LYS A 19 3.85 -4.45 -5.32
C LYS A 19 4.90 -3.69 -6.15
N VAL A 20 5.63 -2.79 -5.50
CA VAL A 20 6.74 -2.03 -6.09
C VAL A 20 8.04 -2.36 -5.37
N PRO A 21 9.19 -2.38 -6.06
CA PRO A 21 10.47 -2.60 -5.40
C PRO A 21 10.82 -1.44 -4.44
N ILE A 22 11.38 -1.79 -3.29
CA ILE A 22 11.77 -0.84 -2.23
C ILE A 22 12.71 0.25 -2.73
N GLU A 23 13.63 -0.09 -3.63
CA GLU A 23 14.59 0.83 -4.23
C GLU A 23 13.86 1.93 -5.01
N HIS A 24 12.84 1.54 -5.79
CA HIS A 24 11.99 2.51 -6.49
C HIS A 24 11.16 3.34 -5.50
N LEU A 25 10.62 2.73 -4.44
CA LEU A 25 9.87 3.45 -3.41
C LEU A 25 10.71 4.56 -2.75
N MET A 26 11.99 4.30 -2.47
CA MET A 26 12.91 5.26 -1.86
C MET A 26 13.28 6.43 -2.78
N HIS A 27 13.30 6.20 -4.10
CA HIS A 27 13.51 7.25 -5.10
C HIS A 27 12.20 7.92 -5.57
N MET A 28 11.06 7.44 -5.08
CA MET A 28 9.76 7.88 -5.57
C MET A 28 9.42 9.28 -5.05
N PRO A 29 8.98 10.21 -5.93
CA PRO A 29 8.54 11.52 -5.48
C PRO A 29 7.21 11.42 -4.72
N GLN A 30 7.02 12.30 -3.74
CA GLN A 30 5.91 12.28 -2.78
C GLN A 30 4.52 12.24 -3.44
N HIS A 31 4.31 12.98 -4.53
CA HIS A 31 3.01 13.02 -5.21
C HIS A 31 2.63 11.67 -5.84
N ILE A 32 3.61 10.87 -6.29
CA ILE A 32 3.36 9.52 -6.83
C ILE A 32 3.01 8.54 -5.71
N LEU A 33 3.66 8.66 -4.55
CA LEU A 33 3.30 7.87 -3.36
C LEU A 33 1.85 8.14 -2.94
N LEU A 34 1.42 9.41 -2.93
CA LEU A 34 0.04 9.78 -2.61
C LEU A 34 -0.97 9.21 -3.61
N GLN A 35 -0.66 9.22 -4.91
CA GLN A 35 -1.50 8.61 -5.94
C GLN A 35 -1.63 7.09 -5.72
N LYS A 36 -0.52 6.40 -5.46
CA LYS A 36 -0.50 4.97 -5.19
C LYS A 36 -1.25 4.59 -3.91
N LEU A 37 -1.10 5.38 -2.85
CA LEU A 37 -1.83 5.19 -1.60
C LEU A 37 -3.33 5.40 -1.77
N ALA A 38 -3.74 6.41 -2.55
CA ALA A 38 -5.14 6.62 -2.90
C ALA A 38 -5.71 5.46 -3.73
N ASP A 39 -4.92 4.90 -4.65
CA ASP A 39 -5.32 3.72 -5.44
C ASP A 39 -5.46 2.46 -4.56
N LEU A 40 -4.54 2.26 -3.62
CA LEU A 40 -4.58 1.17 -2.64
C LEU A 40 -5.81 1.29 -1.72
N ALA A 41 -6.07 2.46 -1.15
CA ALA A 41 -7.24 2.70 -0.29
C ALA A 41 -8.57 2.43 -1.02
N LYS A 42 -8.64 2.77 -2.32
CA LYS A 42 -9.79 2.43 -3.17
C LYS A 42 -9.92 0.93 -3.40
N LYS A 43 -8.81 0.21 -3.61
CA LYS A 43 -8.83 -1.25 -3.80
C LYS A 43 -9.18 -2.00 -2.52
N GLU A 44 -8.70 -1.54 -1.37
CA GLU A 44 -9.05 -2.11 -0.06
C GLU A 44 -10.55 -1.93 0.25
N SER A 45 -11.10 -0.76 -0.08
CA SER A 45 -12.55 -0.52 0.05
C SER A 45 -13.41 -1.28 -0.97
N ALA A 46 -12.81 -1.75 -2.07
CA ALA A 46 -13.48 -2.45 -3.17
C ALA A 46 -13.21 -3.96 -3.20
N ALA A 47 -12.58 -4.52 -2.16
CA ALA A 47 -12.51 -5.96 -1.98
C ALA A 47 -13.75 -6.45 -1.21
N PRO A 48 -14.80 -7.00 -1.85
CA PRO A 48 -15.60 -7.99 -1.16
C PRO A 48 -14.65 -9.17 -0.90
N SER A 49 -14.34 -9.43 0.37
CA SER A 49 -13.69 -10.67 0.77
C SER A 49 -14.36 -11.84 0.06
N PRO A 50 -13.65 -12.64 -0.77
CA PRO A 50 -14.22 -13.86 -1.29
C PRO A 50 -14.33 -14.84 -0.11
N GLU A 51 -15.57 -15.03 0.33
CA GLU A 51 -16.15 -16.28 0.80
C GLU A 51 -15.29 -17.21 1.68
N LYS A 52 -15.77 -17.40 2.92
CA LYS A 52 -15.98 -18.75 3.45
C LYS A 52 -17.46 -18.90 3.81
N PRO A 53 -18.29 -19.62 3.03
CA PRO A 53 -19.53 -20.18 3.54
C PRO A 53 -19.17 -21.49 4.21
N ASP A 54 -18.90 -21.50 5.51
CA ASP A 54 -18.98 -22.76 6.25
C ASP A 54 -19.28 -22.54 7.75
N SER A 55 -20.38 -23.16 8.16
CA SER A 55 -20.78 -23.55 9.51
C SER A 55 -21.28 -22.49 10.53
N SER A 56 -22.58 -22.66 10.84
CA SER A 56 -23.16 -22.70 12.20
C SER A 56 -23.69 -21.39 12.81
N SER A 57 -25.01 -21.15 12.70
CA SER A 57 -25.98 -21.37 13.79
C SER A 57 -27.40 -20.97 13.39
#